data_AF-A0A9X5XM73-F1
#
_entry.id   AF-A0A9X5XM73-F1
#
_cell.length_a   1.000
_cell.length_b   1.000
_cell.length_c   1.000
_cell.angle_alpha   90.00
_cell.angle_beta   90.00
_cell.angle_gamma   90.00
#
_symmetry.space_group_name_H-M   'P 1'
#
loop_
_entity.id
_entity.type
_entity.pdbx_description
1 polymer ?
#
loop_
_entity_poly.entity_id
_entity_poly.type
_entity_poly.pdbx_seq_one_letter_code
_entity_poly.pdbx_strand_id
1 'polypeptide(L)' 'MVLALLLASTAVGAVPAPGGIGPVDAAMVLTMAAYGAPLSLATATVIGYRVLTVWIPLLPGALVLSALVHREVL' A
#
# COMPACT_ATOMS: atom_id res chain seq x y z
N MET A 1 -13.02 5.38 -20.92
CA MET A 1 -12.73 4.41 -19.83
C MET A 1 -11.46 3.61 -20.11
N VAL A 2 -11.40 2.85 -21.21
CA VAL A 2 -10.26 1.94 -21.51
C VAL A 2 -8.90 2.65 -21.55
N LEU A 3 -8.78 3.80 -22.22
CA LEU A 3 -7.52 4.56 -22.29
C LEU A 3 -7.02 5.00 -20.90
N ALA A 4 -7.92 5.45 -20.02
CA ALA A 4 -7.56 5.86 -18.66
C ALA A 4 -7.02 4.68 -17.83
N LEU A 5 -7.62 3.48 -17.98
CA LEU A 5 -7.15 2.26 -17.33
C LEU A 5 -5.77 1.84 -17.84
N LEU A 6 -5.52 1.93 -19.15
CA LEU A 6 -4.22 1.60 -19.74
C LEU A 6 -3.12 2.54 -19.24
N LEU A 7 -3.38 3.85 -19.20
CA LEU A 7 -2.45 4.84 -18.68
C LEU A 7 -2.18 4.63 -17.18
N ALA A 8 -3.22 4.38 -16.39
CA ALA A 8 -3.09 4.11 -14.97
C ALA A 8 -2.28 2.82 -14.70
N SER A 9 -2.59 1.72 -15.37
CA SER A 9 -1.86 0.45 -15.21
C SER A 9 -0.39 0.56 -15.64
N THR A 10 -0.10 1.31 -16.71
CA THR A 10 1.27 1.56 -17.17
C THR A 10 2.04 2.42 -16.16
N ALA A 11 1.42 3.48 -15.64
CA ALA A 11 2.04 4.34 -14.63
C ALA A 11 2.31 3.60 -13.32
N VAL A 12 1.38 2.75 -12.87
CA VAL A 12 1.57 1.90 -11.68
C VAL A 12 2.66 0.86 -11.91
N GLY A 13 2.64 0.17 -13.06
CA GLY A 13 3.63 -0.85 -13.40
C GLY A 13 5.05 -0.30 -13.64
N ALA A 14 5.17 0.99 -13.99
CA ALA A 14 6.46 1.65 -14.17
C ALA A 14 7.19 1.94 -12.84
N VAL A 15 6.49 1.94 -11.70
CA VAL A 15 7.13 2.17 -10.42
C VAL A 15 7.61 0.84 -9.84
N PRO A 16 8.93 0.66 -9.60
CA PRO A 16 9.48 -0.56 -9.02
C PRO A 16 9.23 -0.59 -7.50
N ALA A 17 7.95 -0.66 -7.11
CA ALA A 17 7.50 -0.72 -5.73
C ALA A 17 6.97 -2.13 -5.42
N PRO A 18 7.68 -2.94 -4.61
CA PRO A 18 7.17 -4.24 -4.19
C PRO A 18 5.82 -4.04 -3.45
N GLY A 19 4.79 -4.78 -3.87
CA GLY A 19 3.45 -4.71 -3.28
C GLY A 19 2.67 -3.41 -3.53
N GLY A 20 3.11 -2.56 -4.47
CA GLY A 20 2.39 -1.32 -4.82
C GLY A 20 2.44 -0.24 -3.72
N ILE A 21 3.44 -0.28 -2.83
CA ILE A 21 3.65 0.74 -1.79
C ILE A 21 4.17 2.03 -2.44
N GLY A 22 3.51 3.16 -2.21
CA GLY A 22 3.84 4.45 -2.82
C GLY A 22 2.91 4.86 -3.96
N PRO A 23 2.90 4.20 -5.14
CA PRO A 23 2.03 4.57 -6.27
C PRO A 23 0.56 4.48 -5.92
N VAL A 24 0.16 3.39 -5.24
CA VAL A 24 -1.24 3.19 -4.83
C VAL A 24 -1.61 4.21 -3.75
N ASP A 25 -0.69 4.53 -2.85
CA ASP A 25 -0.93 5.53 -1.79
C ASP A 25 -1.16 6.91 -2.38
N ALA A 26 -0.29 7.32 -3.31
CA ALA A 26 -0.44 8.58 -4.03
C ALA A 26 -1.74 8.61 -4.82
N ALA A 27 -2.10 7.53 -5.53
CA ALA A 27 -3.36 7.44 -6.26
C ALA A 27 -4.58 7.58 -5.33
N MET A 28 -4.58 6.92 -4.17
CA MET A 28 -5.67 7.02 -3.19
C MET A 28 -5.80 8.43 -2.62
N VAL A 29 -4.68 9.05 -2.19
CA VAL A 29 -4.68 10.42 -1.67
C VAL A 29 -5.17 11.42 -2.73
N LEU A 30 -4.64 11.34 -3.96
CA LEU A 30 -5.02 12.22 -5.06
C LEU A 30 -6.49 12.05 -5.44
N THR A 31 -6.99 10.81 -5.44
CA THR A 31 -8.40 10.54 -5.73
C THR A 31 -9.31 11.14 -4.66
N MET A 32 -9.01 10.93 -3.37
CA MET A 32 -9.79 11.54 -2.28
C MET A 32 -9.76 13.07 -2.34
N ALA A 33 -8.60 13.66 -2.61
CA ALA A 33 -8.47 15.11 -2.78
C ALA A 33 -9.27 15.62 -3.99
N ALA A 34 -9.28 14.88 -5.10
CA ALA A 34 -10.09 15.21 -6.28
C ALA A 34 -11.61 15.19 -6.00
N TYR A 35 -12.05 14.37 -5.03
CA TYR A 35 -13.43 14.37 -4.54
C TYR A 35 -13.70 15.39 -3.41
N GLY A 36 -12.74 16.27 -3.09
CA GLY A 36 -12.90 17.37 -2.15
C GLY A 36 -12.52 17.07 -0.70
N ALA A 37 -11.90 15.91 -0.42
CA ALA A 37 -11.40 15.63 0.92
C ALA A 37 -10.19 16.52 1.26
N PRO A 38 -10.07 17.05 2.50
CA PRO A 38 -8.87 17.74 2.95
C PRO A 38 -7.64 16.82 2.84
N LEU A 39 -6.52 17.34 2.33
CA LEU A 39 -5.31 16.55 2.09
C LEU A 39 -4.79 15.86 3.37
N SER A 40 -4.87 16.53 4.52
CA SER A 40 -4.50 15.97 5.82
C SER A 40 -5.35 14.77 6.22
N LEU A 41 -6.66 14.80 5.93
CA LEU A 41 -7.56 13.69 6.22
C LEU A 41 -7.35 12.53 5.25
N ALA A 42 -7.13 12.83 3.96
CA ALA A 42 -6.85 11.82 2.94
C ALA A 42 -5.55 11.06 3.24
N THR A 43 -4.47 11.77 3.60
CA THR A 43 -3.20 11.14 3.96
C THR A 43 -3.31 10.33 5.25
N ALA A 44 -3.99 10.85 6.28
CA ALA A 44 -4.24 10.11 7.52
C ALA A 44 -5.03 8.82 7.27
N THR A 45 -6.03 8.87 6.38
CA THR A 45 -6.83 7.69 5.99
C THR A 45 -5.97 6.62 5.33
N VAL A 46 -5.09 7.01 4.40
CA VAL A 46 -4.20 6.06 3.72
C VAL A 46 -3.18 5.45 4.68
N ILE A 47 -2.64 6.22 5.62
CA ILE A 47 -1.76 5.69 6.68
C ILE A 47 -2.51 4.65 7.53
N GLY A 48 -3.72 4.98 7.99
CA GLY A 48 -4.56 4.05 8.74
C GLY A 48 -4.85 2.76 7.95
N TYR A 49 -5.20 2.90 6.67
CA TYR A 49 -5.40 1.78 5.76
C TYR A 49 -4.16 0.87 5.67
N ARG A 50 -2.95 1.44 5.54
CA ARG A 50 -1.69 0.65 5.48
C ARG A 50 -1.38 -0.06 6.78
N VAL A 51 -1.63 0.57 7.92
CA VAL A 51 -1.47 -0.08 9.22
C VAL A 51 -2.37 -1.31 9.30
N LEU A 52 -3.64 -1.18 8.92
CA LEU A 52 -4.62 -2.26 9.00
C LEU A 52 -4.37 -3.39 8.00
N THR A 53 -3.95 -3.07 6.77
CA THR A 53 -3.88 -4.06 5.68
C THR A 53 -2.49 -4.64 5.45
N VAL A 54 -1.44 -3.89 5.80
CA VAL A 54 -0.06 -4.32 5.58
C VAL A 54 0.61 -4.61 6.92
N TRP A 55 0.63 -3.66 7.85
CA TRP A 55 1.52 -3.78 9.01
C TRP A 55 0.96 -4.73 10.07
N ILE A 56 -0.33 -4.65 10.41
CA ILE A 56 -0.95 -5.56 11.38
C ILE A 56 -0.82 -7.03 10.96
N PRO A 57 -1.10 -7.42 9.70
CA PRO A 57 -0.91 -8.81 9.26
C PRO A 57 0.57 -9.21 9.10
N LEU A 58 1.45 -8.26 8.77
CA LEU A 58 2.89 -8.52 8.61
C LEU A 58 3.57 -8.87 9.94
N LEU A 59 3.19 -8.21 11.04
CA LEU A 59 3.76 -8.43 12.37
C LEU A 59 3.73 -9.90 12.82
N PRO A 60 2.57 -10.60 12.90
CA PRO A 60 2.54 -11.99 13.33
C PRO A 60 3.30 -12.90 12.35
N GLY A 61 3.23 -12.64 11.04
CA GLY A 61 3.99 -13.41 10.05
C GLY A 61 5.50 -13.29 10.24
N ALA A 62 6.00 -12.07 10.45
CA ALA A 62 7.42 -11.81 10.72
C ALA A 62 7.87 -12.43 12.06
N LEU A 63 7.04 -12.39 13.10
CA LEU A 63 7.33 -13.01 14.39
C LEU A 63 7.42 -14.53 14.29
N VAL A 64 6.47 -15.17 13.59
CA VAL A 64 6.48 -16.62 13.37
C VAL A 64 7.69 -17.03 12.52
N LEU A 65 7.95 -16.33 11.42
CA LEU A 65 9.13 -16.58 10.59
C LEU A 65 10.41 -16.44 11.40
N SER A 66 10.53 -15.38 12.18
CA SER A 66 11.66 -15.16 13.08
C SER A 66 11.80 -16.33 14.06
N ALA A 67 10.72 -16.79 14.68
CA ALA A 67 10.75 -17.92 15.59
C ALA A 67 11.19 -19.23 14.91
N LEU A 68 10.78 -19.47 13.65
CA LEU A 68 11.18 -20.64 12.88
C LEU A 68 12.68 -20.61 12.53
N VAL A 69 13.19 -19.45 12.10
CA VAL A 69 14.62 -19.25 11.82
C VAL A 69 15.47 -19.43 13.09
N HIS A 70 15.04 -18.88 14.23
CA HIS A 70 15.75 -19.07 15.51
C HIS A 70 15.72 -20.52 16.02
N ARG A 71 14.79 -21.35 15.51
CA ARG A 71 14.69 -22.78 15.86
C ARG A 71 15.36 -23.69 14.83
N GLU A 72 16.03 -23.13 13.82
CA GLU A 72 16.65 -23.85 12.70
C GLU A 72 15.70 -24.85 12.01
N VAL A 73 14.40 -24.50 11.98
CA VAL A 73 13.39 -25.25 11.22
C VAL A 73 13.43 -24.84 9.75
N LEU A 74 13.86 -23.61 9.49
CA LEU A 74 14.14 -23.00 8.19
C LEU A 74 15.57 -22.46 8.23
#